data_AF-A0AAE3KGF2-F1
#
_entry.id   AF-A0AAE3KGF2-F1
#
_cell.length_a   1.000
_cell.length_b   1.000
_cell.length_c   1.000
_cell.angle_alpha   90.00
_cell.angle_beta   90.00
_cell.angle_gamma   90.00
#
_symmetry.space_group_name_H-M   'P 1'
#
loop_
_entity.id
_entity.type
_entity.pdbx_description
1 polymer ?
#
loop_
_entity_poly.entity_id
_entity_poly.type
_entity_poly.pdbx_seq_one_letter_code
_entity_poly.pdbx_strand_id
1 'polypeptide(L)'
;MNARRRTIGASLGALPVANLVVIEVGLAIALVLLATSPSMRYVGAGVLVVALILAFTRSRGRWLTQWIALTTQYTFRSHGRVADRSEPTEVKPPSEEESSVIGPDDSRVALLRLVVPDLVVAQTMDHERRPVGLAWHEGSWTAVLLVDPAPPLITPVGSAPNLPLGALAPCLEDRGVVLDAIQVIWHCYPGSAALPPSAPALASYMEVLGPLPAAARRTTWIAVRLDPKRCPAAIRERGGGVVGAHRAMIGALSRIRNALDTRGVPIRPLDPDELLRAGISAAELTSVAGRNTRVSLRERWSGVTAGGVGHASYAITGWPHKGMTNNLNALTGVRALSSTLAMSISPGAEEGQVGLRSMVRVSARTPSELERADTRLLALGNELGITLTPLRGLQLSGLAATMPFGGAV
;
A
#
# COMPACT_ATOMS: atom_id res chain seq x y z
N MET A 1 21.15 8.13 0.25
CA MET A 1 19.69 8.11 0.50
C MET A 1 19.42 8.49 1.94
N ASN A 2 19.05 9.75 2.20
CA ASN A 2 18.52 10.13 3.52
C ASN A 2 17.04 9.72 3.56
N ALA A 3 16.76 8.54 4.11
CA ALA A 3 15.39 8.06 4.28
C ALA A 3 14.69 8.90 5.36
N ARG A 4 14.11 10.04 4.98
CA ARG A 4 13.22 10.80 5.85
C ARG A 4 11.83 10.18 5.78
N ARG A 5 11.40 9.57 6.87
CA ARG A 5 10.02 9.13 7.06
C ARG A 5 9.14 10.38 7.04
N ARG A 6 8.21 10.49 6.08
CA ARG A 6 7.18 11.54 6.12
C ARG A 6 6.42 11.34 7.42
N THR A 7 6.50 12.31 8.32
CA THR A 7 5.69 12.32 9.54
C THR A 7 4.25 12.47 9.10
N ILE A 8 3.38 11.58 9.57
CA ILE A 8 1.93 11.76 9.40
C ILE A 8 1.56 12.97 10.28
N GLY A 9 1.19 14.08 9.63
CA GLY A 9 0.87 15.36 10.26
C GLY A 9 1.92 16.46 10.05
N ALA A 10 1.54 17.70 10.38
CA ALA A 10 2.45 18.84 10.36
C ALA A 10 3.62 18.62 11.33
N SER A 11 4.84 18.85 10.86
CA SER A 11 6.07 18.77 11.65
C SER A 11 6.84 20.05 11.47
N LEU A 12 7.42 20.57 12.55
CA LEU A 12 8.27 21.76 12.52
C LEU A 12 9.69 21.29 12.82
N GLY A 13 10.51 21.16 11.77
CA GLY A 13 11.82 20.52 11.85
C GLY A 13 11.74 19.01 12.15
N ALA A 14 12.45 18.55 13.19
CA ALA A 14 12.47 17.13 13.59
C ALA A 14 11.33 16.74 14.56
N LEU A 15 10.54 17.70 15.04
CA LEU A 15 9.49 17.49 16.03
C LEU A 15 8.09 17.57 15.38
N PRO A 16 7.18 16.63 15.68
CA PRO A 16 5.78 16.75 15.30
C PRO A 16 5.15 17.97 15.98
N VAL A 17 4.26 18.69 15.28
CA VAL A 17 3.53 19.84 15.84
C VAL A 17 2.76 19.46 17.11
N ALA A 18 2.24 18.23 17.18
CA ALA A 18 1.58 17.72 18.38
C ALA A 18 2.48 17.75 19.63
N ASN A 19 3.79 17.54 19.50
CA ASN A 19 4.72 17.59 20.64
C ASN A 19 4.91 19.04 21.11
N LEU A 20 4.97 19.98 20.15
CA LEU A 20 5.04 21.41 20.46
C LEU A 20 3.78 21.86 21.21
N VAL A 21 2.60 21.48 20.73
CA VAL A 21 1.32 21.79 21.37
C VAL A 21 1.24 21.21 22.78
N VAL A 22 1.71 19.97 23.02
CA VAL A 22 1.74 19.39 24.37
C VAL A 22 2.64 20.18 25.31
N ILE A 23 3.79 20.68 24.83
CA ILE A 23 4.69 21.52 25.62
C ILE A 23 4.03 22.88 25.91
N GLU A 24 3.44 23.53 24.90
CA GLU A 24 2.77 24.82 25.05
C GLU A 24 1.59 24.75 26.04
N VAL A 25 0.74 23.73 25.91
CA VAL A 25 -0.40 23.51 26.82
C VAL A 25 0.10 23.18 28.24
N GLY A 26 1.12 22.33 28.38
CA GLY A 26 1.72 22.02 29.67
C GLY A 26 2.32 23.24 30.36
N LEU A 27 3.02 24.10 29.61
CA LEU A 27 3.57 25.36 30.10
C LEU A 27 2.48 26.34 30.49
N ALA A 28 1.43 26.50 29.67
CA ALA A 28 0.31 27.39 29.97
C ALA A 28 -0.40 26.97 31.27
N ILE A 29 -0.69 25.67 31.43
CA ILE A 29 -1.31 25.14 32.67
C ILE A 29 -0.39 25.38 33.87
N ALA A 30 0.92 25.12 33.73
CA ALA A 30 1.88 25.35 34.80
C ALA A 30 1.94 26.82 35.23
N LEU A 31 1.91 27.76 34.28
CA LEU A 31 1.90 29.20 34.56
C LEU A 31 0.60 29.66 35.22
N VAL A 32 -0.56 29.15 34.79
CA VAL A 32 -1.86 29.44 35.43
C VAL A 32 -1.89 28.94 36.88
N LEU A 33 -1.40 27.73 37.13
CA LEU A 33 -1.32 27.16 38.49
C LEU A 33 -0.37 27.97 39.38
N LEU A 34 0.76 28.44 38.84
CA LEU A 34 1.71 29.28 39.55
C LEU A 34 1.13 30.66 39.90
N ALA A 35 0.31 31.23 39.01
CA ALA A 35 -0.36 32.52 39.22
C ALA A 35 -1.52 32.44 40.22
N THR A 36 -2.16 31.27 40.37
CA THR A 36 -3.34 31.10 41.23
C THR A 36 -2.97 30.98 42.72
N SER A 37 -1.94 30.20 43.07
CA SER A 37 -1.55 30.00 44.48
C SER A 37 -0.08 29.57 44.67
N PRO A 38 0.63 30.10 45.69
CA PRO A 38 1.98 29.66 46.06
C PRO A 38 2.07 28.17 46.44
N SER A 39 0.98 27.57 46.94
CA SER A 39 0.95 26.14 47.31
C SER A 39 0.87 25.20 46.11
N MET A 40 0.44 25.69 44.94
CA MET A 40 0.27 24.89 43.72
C MET A 40 1.54 24.82 42.86
N ARG A 41 2.65 25.44 43.28
CA ARG A 41 3.92 25.46 42.54
C ARG A 41 4.46 24.06 42.22
N TYR A 42 4.37 23.13 43.17
CA TYR A 42 4.81 21.75 42.96
C TYR A 42 3.91 20.99 41.97
N VAL A 43 2.60 21.28 41.97
CA VAL A 43 1.65 20.71 41.01
C VAL A 43 1.91 21.24 39.61
N GLY A 44 2.12 22.55 39.46
CA GLY A 44 2.49 23.18 38.18
C GLY A 44 3.81 22.63 37.62
N ALA A 45 4.84 22.50 38.47
CA ALA A 45 6.10 21.86 38.09
C ALA A 45 5.90 20.40 37.66
N GLY A 46 5.08 19.65 38.39
CA GLY A 46 4.72 18.27 38.03
C GLY A 46 4.04 18.16 36.67
N VAL A 47 3.06 19.03 36.37
CA VAL A 47 2.38 19.07 35.07
C VAL A 47 3.36 19.38 33.93
N LEU A 48 4.26 20.35 34.12
CA LEU A 48 5.28 20.67 33.12
C LEU A 48 6.23 19.50 32.88
N VAL A 49 6.70 18.83 33.94
CA VAL A 49 7.55 17.63 33.83
C VAL A 49 6.83 16.51 33.09
N VAL A 50 5.55 16.25 33.40
CA VAL A 50 4.74 15.26 32.68
C VAL A 50 4.60 15.64 31.21
N ALA A 51 4.32 16.90 30.88
CA ALA A 51 4.23 17.36 29.50
C ALA A 51 5.55 17.17 28.73
N LEU A 52 6.69 17.47 29.36
CA LEU A 52 8.02 17.22 28.79
C LEU A 52 8.27 15.72 28.59
N ILE A 53 7.93 14.88 29.58
CA ILE A 53 8.04 13.42 29.44
C ILE A 53 7.18 12.94 28.26
N LEU A 54 5.92 13.37 28.15
CA LEU A 54 5.04 12.98 27.06
C LEU A 54 5.55 13.44 25.68
N ALA A 55 6.12 14.64 25.61
CA ALA A 55 6.62 15.22 24.36
C ALA A 55 7.96 14.61 23.91
N PHE A 56 8.84 14.24 24.84
CA PHE A 56 10.19 13.75 24.52
C PHE A 56 10.35 12.22 24.63
N THR A 57 9.39 11.50 25.22
CA THR A 57 9.46 10.03 25.27
C THR A 57 9.22 9.45 23.87
N ARG A 58 10.22 8.71 23.39
CA ARG A 58 10.20 8.01 22.11
C ARG A 58 10.22 6.50 22.36
N SER A 59 9.23 5.79 21.82
CA SER A 59 9.13 4.33 21.93
C SER A 59 8.88 3.70 20.56
N ARG A 60 9.67 2.66 20.22
CA ARG A 60 9.59 1.91 18.96
C ARG A 60 9.53 2.79 17.69
N GLY A 61 10.30 3.87 17.67
CA GLY A 61 10.41 4.77 16.51
C GLY A 61 9.24 5.74 16.30
N ARG A 62 8.33 5.90 17.27
CA ARG A 62 7.27 6.91 17.30
C ARG A 62 7.31 7.70 18.61
N TRP A 63 6.82 8.94 18.57
CA TRP A 63 6.65 9.77 19.78
C TRP A 63 5.43 9.29 20.58
N LEU A 64 5.44 9.47 21.90
CA LEU A 64 4.32 9.01 22.73
C LEU A 64 2.99 9.71 22.37
N THR A 65 3.05 10.98 21.98
CA THR A 65 1.91 11.74 21.42
C THR A 65 1.29 11.06 20.19
N GLN A 66 2.12 10.54 19.30
CA GLN A 66 1.68 9.79 18.12
C GLN A 66 1.08 8.44 18.51
N TRP A 67 1.62 7.80 19.55
CA TRP A 67 1.03 6.58 20.11
C TRP A 67 -0.36 6.84 20.66
N ILE A 68 -0.54 7.89 21.46
CA ILE A 68 -1.84 8.29 22.02
C ILE A 68 -2.82 8.60 20.89
N ALA A 69 -2.44 9.46 19.94
CA ALA A 69 -3.31 9.81 18.81
C ALA A 69 -3.73 8.56 18.01
N LEU A 70 -2.79 7.66 17.75
CA LEU A 70 -3.06 6.42 17.03
C LEU A 70 -3.96 5.47 17.83
N THR A 71 -3.71 5.28 19.12
CA THR A 71 -4.54 4.40 19.96
C THR A 71 -5.94 4.98 20.09
N THR A 72 -6.08 6.28 20.29
CA THR A 72 -7.37 6.98 20.32
C THR A 72 -8.12 6.82 19.00
N GLN A 73 -7.50 7.14 17.86
CA GLN A 73 -8.11 6.97 16.54
C GLN A 73 -8.51 5.51 16.26
N TYR A 74 -7.66 4.57 16.66
CA TYR A 74 -7.97 3.15 16.55
C TYR A 74 -9.17 2.80 17.43
N THR A 75 -9.19 3.16 18.71
CA THR A 75 -10.30 2.82 19.62
C THR A 75 -11.65 3.40 19.20
N PHE A 76 -11.68 4.58 18.58
CA PHE A 76 -12.91 5.25 18.19
C PHE A 76 -13.41 4.91 16.78
N ARG A 77 -12.67 4.14 15.97
CA ARG A 77 -13.12 3.77 14.60
C ARG A 77 -13.80 2.41 14.55
N SER A 78 -14.59 2.20 13.49
CA SER A 78 -15.14 0.88 13.17
C SER A 78 -14.04 -0.08 12.72
N HIS A 79 -13.94 -1.24 13.38
CA HIS A 79 -12.92 -2.25 13.08
C HIS A 79 -13.43 -3.36 12.16
N GLY A 80 -14.73 -3.40 11.89
CA GLY A 80 -15.38 -4.40 11.07
C GLY A 80 -16.03 -3.77 9.86
N ARG A 81 -15.92 -4.44 8.71
CA ARG A 81 -16.69 -4.15 7.51
C ARG A 81 -17.28 -5.44 6.99
N VAL A 82 -18.43 -5.34 6.33
CA VAL A 82 -19.14 -6.47 5.74
C VAL A 82 -19.55 -6.05 4.35
N ALA A 83 -19.27 -6.90 3.38
CA ALA A 83 -19.82 -6.80 2.04
C ALA A 83 -21.04 -7.72 2.03
N ASP A 84 -22.23 -7.11 1.98
CA ASP A 84 -23.47 -7.83 1.69
C ASP A 84 -23.68 -7.91 0.18
N ARG A 85 -24.53 -8.86 -0.23
CA ARG A 85 -24.95 -9.00 -1.62
C ARG A 85 -25.71 -7.74 -2.06
N SER A 86 -25.35 -7.20 -3.23
CA SER A 86 -26.29 -6.45 -4.06
C SER A 86 -27.12 -7.47 -4.83
N GLU A 87 -28.46 -7.42 -4.76
CA GLU A 87 -29.29 -8.25 -5.63
C GLU A 87 -28.96 -7.94 -7.10
N PRO A 88 -28.92 -8.94 -7.99
CA PRO A 88 -28.71 -8.68 -9.41
C PRO A 88 -29.88 -7.83 -9.89
N THR A 89 -29.65 -6.53 -10.00
CA THR A 89 -30.60 -5.62 -10.61
C THR A 89 -30.71 -6.04 -12.07
N GLU A 90 -31.94 -6.25 -12.52
CA GLU A 90 -32.29 -6.59 -13.88
C GLU A 90 -31.54 -5.65 -14.85
N VAL A 91 -30.63 -6.23 -15.64
CA VAL A 91 -29.71 -5.47 -16.49
C VAL A 91 -30.53 -4.80 -17.59
N LYS A 92 -30.91 -3.55 -17.37
CA LYS A 92 -31.36 -2.67 -18.44
C LYS A 92 -30.16 -2.46 -19.38
N PRO A 93 -30.33 -2.55 -20.71
CA PRO A 93 -29.22 -2.34 -21.63
C PRO A 93 -28.58 -0.97 -21.33
N PRO A 94 -27.26 -0.90 -21.10
CA PRO A 94 -26.60 0.32 -20.67
C PRO A 94 -26.77 1.40 -21.74
N SER A 95 -27.09 2.61 -21.29
CA SER A 95 -26.90 3.80 -22.12
C SER A 95 -25.39 4.01 -22.37
N GLU A 96 -25.01 4.62 -23.51
CA GLU A 96 -23.59 4.79 -23.90
C GLU A 96 -22.74 5.57 -22.87
N GLU A 97 -23.37 6.31 -21.95
CA GLU A 97 -22.70 7.03 -20.86
C GLU A 97 -22.48 6.15 -19.60
N GLU A 98 -23.37 5.19 -19.32
CA GLU A 98 -23.28 4.24 -18.19
C GLU A 98 -22.26 3.12 -18.42
N SER A 99 -21.89 2.83 -19.66
CA SER A 99 -20.98 1.71 -19.99
C SER A 99 -19.50 1.95 -19.62
N SER A 100 -19.14 3.12 -19.09
CA SER A 100 -17.75 3.50 -18.81
C SER A 100 -17.33 3.37 -17.35
N VAL A 101 -18.26 3.20 -16.41
CA VAL A 101 -17.98 3.15 -14.96
C VAL A 101 -18.57 1.90 -14.32
N ILE A 102 -17.71 1.06 -13.76
CA ILE A 102 -18.06 -0.10 -12.94
C ILE A 102 -18.21 0.38 -11.49
N GLY A 103 -19.47 0.52 -11.08
CA GLY A 103 -19.87 1.00 -9.77
C GLY A 103 -19.91 -0.07 -8.68
N PRO A 104 -20.42 0.31 -7.49
CA PRO A 104 -20.61 -0.58 -6.34
C PRO A 104 -21.49 -1.81 -6.57
N ASP A 105 -22.34 -1.76 -7.60
CA ASP A 105 -23.28 -2.84 -7.92
C ASP A 105 -22.57 -4.08 -8.48
N ASP A 106 -21.37 -3.92 -9.03
CA ASP A 106 -20.52 -5.06 -9.36
C ASP A 106 -20.02 -5.73 -8.07
N SER A 107 -20.36 -7.01 -7.91
CA SER A 107 -19.95 -7.82 -6.76
C SER A 107 -18.44 -7.79 -6.46
N ARG A 108 -17.59 -7.66 -7.49
CA ARG A 108 -16.13 -7.58 -7.36
C ARG A 108 -15.73 -6.25 -6.76
N VAL A 109 -16.33 -5.15 -7.21
CA VAL A 109 -16.10 -3.81 -6.63
C VAL A 109 -16.59 -3.80 -5.19
N ALA A 110 -17.79 -4.31 -4.91
CA ALA A 110 -18.32 -4.41 -3.55
C ALA A 110 -17.38 -5.17 -2.59
N LEU A 111 -16.80 -6.30 -3.05
CA LEU A 111 -15.81 -7.05 -2.28
C LEU A 111 -14.53 -6.24 -2.04
N LEU A 112 -14.02 -5.56 -3.06
CA LEU A 112 -12.80 -4.75 -2.94
C LEU A 112 -13.01 -3.51 -2.07
N ARG A 113 -14.25 -3.01 -1.98
CA ARG A 113 -14.63 -1.91 -1.06
C ARG A 113 -14.55 -2.28 0.42
N LEU A 114 -14.40 -3.57 0.76
CA LEU A 114 -13.98 -3.95 2.12
C LEU A 114 -12.63 -3.33 2.47
N VAL A 115 -11.68 -3.35 1.52
CA VAL A 115 -10.33 -2.84 1.69
C VAL A 115 -10.27 -1.35 1.32
N VAL A 116 -10.83 -0.98 0.16
CA VAL A 116 -10.75 0.35 -0.45
C VAL A 116 -12.17 0.96 -0.57
N PRO A 117 -12.69 1.62 0.48
CA PRO A 117 -14.13 1.86 0.65
C PRO A 117 -14.79 2.78 -0.37
N ASP A 118 -14.03 3.66 -1.02
CA ASP A 118 -14.46 4.61 -2.05
C ASP A 118 -13.99 4.19 -3.45
N LEU A 119 -13.61 2.92 -3.63
CA LEU A 119 -13.20 2.38 -4.93
C LEU A 119 -14.32 2.50 -5.95
N VAL A 120 -14.00 3.13 -7.07
CA VAL A 120 -14.78 3.12 -8.31
C VAL A 120 -13.83 2.71 -9.44
N VAL A 121 -14.29 1.88 -10.37
CA VAL A 121 -13.48 1.53 -11.55
C VAL A 121 -14.11 2.17 -12.78
N ALA A 122 -13.31 2.87 -13.56
CA ALA A 122 -13.70 3.42 -14.84
C ALA A 122 -12.91 2.72 -15.96
N GLN A 123 -13.42 2.84 -17.17
CA GLN A 123 -12.77 2.36 -18.38
C GLN A 123 -12.40 3.54 -19.28
N THR A 124 -11.23 3.47 -19.87
CA THR A 124 -10.80 4.35 -20.96
C THR A 124 -10.18 3.49 -22.06
N MET A 125 -9.79 4.12 -23.18
CA MET A 125 -9.02 3.48 -24.24
C MET A 125 -7.60 4.06 -24.29
N ASP A 126 -6.61 3.23 -24.60
CA ASP A 126 -5.26 3.67 -24.92
C ASP A 126 -5.16 4.18 -26.38
N HIS A 127 -3.96 4.61 -26.79
CA HIS A 127 -3.69 5.06 -28.16
C HIS A 127 -3.89 3.96 -29.22
N GLU A 128 -3.85 2.68 -28.82
CA GLU A 128 -4.05 1.50 -29.67
C GLU A 128 -5.50 1.01 -29.61
N ARG A 129 -6.41 1.80 -29.02
CA ARG A 129 -7.84 1.47 -28.80
C ARG A 129 -8.07 0.22 -27.95
N ARG A 130 -7.12 -0.14 -27.09
CA ARG A 130 -7.30 -1.20 -26.09
C ARG A 130 -7.93 -0.64 -24.83
N PRO A 131 -8.84 -1.40 -24.18
CA PRO A 131 -9.43 -0.99 -22.92
C PRO A 131 -8.37 -0.92 -21.81
N VAL A 132 -8.45 0.14 -21.00
CA VAL A 132 -7.62 0.34 -19.82
C VAL A 132 -8.53 0.61 -18.63
N GLY A 133 -8.35 -0.17 -17.57
CA GLY A 133 -9.01 0.04 -16.30
C GLY A 133 -8.35 1.16 -15.51
N LEU A 134 -9.16 2.05 -14.94
CA LEU A 134 -8.76 3.12 -14.05
C LEU A 134 -9.48 2.98 -12.71
N ALA A 135 -8.76 2.89 -11.61
CA ALA A 135 -9.33 2.92 -10.27
C ALA A 135 -9.34 4.36 -9.74
N TRP A 136 -10.45 4.78 -9.13
CA TRP A 136 -10.54 6.01 -8.37
C TRP A 136 -10.54 5.69 -6.88
N HIS A 137 -9.65 6.35 -6.12
CA HIS A 137 -9.54 6.22 -4.67
C HIS A 137 -8.84 7.43 -4.07
N GLU A 138 -9.40 7.97 -2.99
CA GLU A 138 -8.85 9.12 -2.23
C GLU A 138 -8.60 10.36 -3.11
N GLY A 139 -9.47 10.59 -4.11
CA GLY A 139 -9.37 11.75 -4.99
C GLY A 139 -8.35 11.63 -6.13
N SER A 140 -7.77 10.45 -6.34
CA SER A 140 -6.77 10.21 -7.38
C SER A 140 -7.18 9.07 -8.31
N TRP A 141 -6.75 9.16 -9.56
CA TRP A 141 -6.85 8.09 -10.55
C TRP A 141 -5.60 7.20 -10.49
N THR A 142 -5.81 5.89 -10.50
CA THR A 142 -4.75 4.88 -10.57
C THR A 142 -4.97 3.98 -11.78
N ALA A 143 -3.95 3.85 -12.62
CA ALA A 143 -3.90 2.84 -13.67
C ALA A 143 -2.82 1.83 -13.34
N VAL A 144 -3.00 0.58 -13.78
CA VAL A 144 -2.09 -0.51 -13.41
C VAL A 144 -1.53 -1.14 -14.66
N LEU A 145 -0.21 -1.28 -14.71
CA LEU A 145 0.51 -2.02 -15.73
C LEU A 145 0.92 -3.37 -15.16
N LEU A 146 0.67 -4.44 -15.90
CA LEU A 146 1.25 -5.75 -15.64
C LEU A 146 2.62 -5.82 -16.32
N VAL A 147 3.63 -6.25 -15.59
CA VAL A 147 4.89 -6.68 -16.19
C VAL A 147 4.68 -8.10 -16.70
N ASP A 148 4.79 -8.27 -18.01
CA ASP A 148 4.64 -9.60 -18.60
C ASP A 148 5.77 -10.49 -18.07
N PRO A 149 5.47 -11.70 -17.55
CA PRO A 149 6.51 -12.61 -17.17
C PRO A 149 7.31 -12.91 -18.43
N ALA A 150 8.58 -12.51 -18.47
CA ALA A 150 9.50 -13.08 -19.44
C ALA A 150 9.33 -14.61 -19.32
N PRO A 151 9.24 -15.37 -20.41
CA PRO A 151 9.11 -16.82 -20.34
C PRO A 151 10.49 -17.48 -20.36
N PRO A 152 11.26 -17.59 -19.26
CA PRO A 152 12.25 -18.63 -19.19
C PRO A 152 11.56 -19.91 -18.69
N LEU A 153 11.77 -21.00 -19.43
CA LEU A 153 11.40 -22.36 -19.02
C LEU A 153 11.94 -22.73 -17.62
N ILE A 154 13.00 -22.05 -17.15
CA ILE A 154 13.63 -22.22 -15.83
C ILE A 154 14.12 -20.85 -15.33
N THR A 155 13.57 -20.34 -14.23
CA THR A 155 14.14 -19.17 -13.51
C THR A 155 14.96 -19.69 -12.32
N PRO A 156 16.26 -19.36 -12.21
CA PRO A 156 17.02 -19.72 -11.02
C PRO A 156 16.39 -19.10 -9.78
N VAL A 157 16.35 -19.86 -8.68
CA VAL A 157 15.75 -19.40 -7.43
C VAL A 157 16.45 -18.13 -6.95
N GLY A 158 15.68 -17.07 -6.74
CA GLY A 158 16.21 -15.77 -6.30
C GLY A 158 16.74 -14.87 -7.43
N SER A 159 16.76 -15.30 -8.69
CA SER A 159 17.28 -14.51 -9.83
C SER A 159 16.24 -13.65 -10.54
N ALA A 160 15.05 -13.50 -9.95
CA ALA A 160 13.99 -12.70 -10.58
C ALA A 160 14.43 -11.22 -10.62
N PRO A 161 14.52 -10.58 -11.79
CA PRO A 161 15.12 -9.26 -11.93
C PRO A 161 14.34 -8.23 -11.11
N ASN A 162 15.08 -7.33 -10.47
CA ASN A 162 14.51 -6.16 -9.81
C ASN A 162 14.12 -5.15 -10.89
N LEU A 163 12.91 -4.58 -10.79
CA LEU A 163 12.48 -3.54 -11.72
C LEU A 163 13.39 -2.32 -11.59
N PRO A 164 13.87 -1.71 -12.69
CA PRO A 164 14.77 -0.55 -12.62
C PRO A 164 14.01 0.70 -12.15
N LEU A 165 13.87 0.88 -10.83
CA LEU A 165 13.19 2.03 -10.23
C LEU A 165 13.75 3.38 -10.71
N GLY A 166 15.06 3.43 -10.98
CA GLY A 166 15.71 4.63 -11.53
C GLY A 166 15.20 5.02 -12.92
N ALA A 167 14.71 4.07 -13.72
CA ALA A 167 14.10 4.37 -15.02
C ALA A 167 12.69 4.97 -14.90
N LEU A 168 12.02 4.78 -13.75
CA LEU A 168 10.69 5.32 -13.48
C LEU A 168 10.72 6.72 -12.88
N ALA A 169 11.83 7.12 -12.26
CA ALA A 169 11.96 8.43 -11.61
C ALA A 169 11.70 9.61 -12.58
N PRO A 170 12.27 9.64 -13.80
CA PRO A 170 11.97 10.69 -14.77
C PRO A 170 10.51 10.72 -15.24
N CYS A 171 9.76 9.62 -15.08
CA CYS A 171 8.35 9.55 -15.48
C CYS A 171 7.41 10.23 -14.47
N LEU A 172 7.88 10.57 -13.27
CA LEU A 172 7.07 11.23 -12.23
C LEU A 172 6.60 12.61 -12.66
N GLU A 173 7.39 13.34 -13.45
CA GLU A 173 7.08 14.70 -13.89
C GLU A 173 7.41 14.85 -15.37
N ASP A 174 6.41 15.16 -16.18
CA ASP A 174 6.61 15.43 -17.62
C ASP A 174 5.47 16.26 -18.20
N ARG A 175 5.80 17.27 -19.01
CA ARG A 175 4.85 18.12 -19.77
C ARG A 175 3.66 18.62 -18.93
N GLY A 176 3.97 19.18 -17.76
CA GLY A 176 2.97 19.74 -16.84
C GLY A 176 2.12 18.72 -16.09
N VAL A 177 2.37 17.42 -16.26
CA VAL A 177 1.75 16.34 -15.47
C VAL A 177 2.75 15.90 -14.41
N VAL A 178 2.36 16.05 -13.15
CA VAL A 178 3.10 15.59 -11.97
C VAL A 178 2.31 14.45 -11.34
N LEU A 179 2.84 13.23 -11.45
CA LEU A 179 2.24 12.04 -10.84
C LEU A 179 2.30 12.14 -9.31
N ASP A 180 1.29 11.57 -8.67
CA ASP A 180 1.28 11.46 -7.22
C ASP A 180 2.30 10.41 -6.76
N ALA A 181 2.28 9.25 -7.40
CA ALA A 181 3.21 8.17 -7.14
C ALA A 181 3.29 7.19 -8.33
N ILE A 182 4.43 6.50 -8.44
CA ILE A 182 4.57 5.26 -9.19
C ILE A 182 4.93 4.16 -8.20
N GLN A 183 4.12 3.12 -8.12
CA GLN A 183 4.27 2.03 -7.17
C GLN A 183 4.50 0.71 -7.89
N VAL A 184 5.59 0.03 -7.54
CA VAL A 184 5.92 -1.30 -8.03
C VAL A 184 5.54 -2.30 -6.96
N ILE A 185 4.66 -3.23 -7.31
CA ILE A 185 4.12 -4.23 -6.39
C ILE A 185 4.52 -5.62 -6.88
N TRP A 186 5.25 -6.36 -6.04
CA TRP A 186 5.52 -7.77 -6.25
C TRP A 186 4.58 -8.56 -5.36
N HIS A 187 3.73 -9.36 -5.97
CA HIS A 187 2.82 -10.25 -5.26
C HIS A 187 3.22 -11.69 -5.54
N CYS A 188 3.72 -12.35 -4.50
CA CYS A 188 4.40 -13.63 -4.57
C CYS A 188 3.64 -14.69 -3.79
N TYR A 189 3.45 -15.84 -4.43
CA TYR A 189 2.97 -17.06 -3.80
C TYR A 189 4.15 -18.03 -3.69
N PRO A 190 4.58 -18.41 -2.47
CA PRO A 190 5.67 -19.38 -2.30
C PRO A 190 5.26 -20.77 -2.76
N GLY A 191 3.97 -21.12 -2.73
CA GLY A 191 3.40 -22.37 -3.27
C GLY A 191 2.06 -22.13 -3.96
N SER A 192 1.34 -23.20 -4.33
CA SER A 192 0.04 -23.05 -5.00
C SER A 192 -1.03 -22.45 -4.08
N ALA A 193 -1.58 -21.30 -4.48
CA ALA A 193 -2.70 -20.65 -3.80
C ALA A 193 -4.02 -21.43 -3.92
N ALA A 194 -4.16 -22.27 -4.94
CA ALA A 194 -5.38 -23.03 -5.20
C ALA A 194 -5.53 -24.25 -4.26
N LEU A 195 -4.44 -24.76 -3.72
CA LEU A 195 -4.45 -25.92 -2.83
C LEU A 195 -4.82 -25.50 -1.39
N PRO A 196 -5.55 -26.35 -0.64
CA PRO A 196 -5.73 -26.13 0.80
C PRO A 196 -4.38 -26.27 1.53
N PRO A 197 -4.23 -25.63 2.71
CA PRO A 197 -2.97 -25.68 3.46
C PRO A 197 -2.55 -27.08 3.91
N SER A 198 -3.51 -28.01 4.05
CA SER A 198 -3.27 -29.40 4.41
C SER A 198 -2.98 -30.32 3.21
N ALA A 199 -2.90 -29.79 1.99
CA ALA A 199 -2.67 -30.61 0.80
C ALA A 199 -1.28 -31.28 0.83
N PRO A 200 -1.18 -32.62 0.68
CA PRO A 200 0.11 -33.32 0.65
C PRO A 200 1.04 -32.83 -0.46
N ALA A 201 0.49 -32.45 -1.62
CA ALA A 201 1.25 -31.89 -2.73
C ALA A 201 1.91 -30.54 -2.37
N LEU A 202 1.22 -29.68 -1.60
CA LEU A 202 1.80 -28.43 -1.12
C LEU A 202 2.89 -28.71 -0.08
N ALA A 203 2.65 -29.65 0.85
CA ALA A 203 3.64 -30.03 1.85
C ALA A 203 4.93 -30.58 1.20
N SER A 204 4.81 -31.52 0.25
CA SER A 204 5.93 -32.09 -0.49
C SER A 204 6.69 -31.02 -1.29
N TYR A 205 5.98 -30.12 -1.97
CA TYR A 205 6.62 -29.00 -2.67
C TYR A 205 7.43 -28.12 -1.71
N MET A 206 6.87 -27.78 -0.55
CA MET A 206 7.56 -26.95 0.44
C MET A 206 8.72 -27.69 1.11
N GLU A 207 8.66 -29.00 1.25
CA GLU A 207 9.80 -29.81 1.72
C GLU A 207 10.96 -29.74 0.73
N VAL A 208 10.69 -30.02 -0.56
CA VAL A 208 11.69 -29.97 -1.64
C VAL A 208 12.28 -28.57 -1.80
N LEU A 209 11.44 -27.53 -1.69
CA LEU A 209 11.91 -26.15 -1.81
C LEU A 209 12.93 -25.78 -0.71
N GLY A 210 12.83 -26.39 0.47
CA GLY A 210 13.76 -26.13 1.58
C GLY A 210 13.87 -24.64 1.95
N PRO A 211 14.97 -24.19 2.57
CA PRO A 211 15.09 -22.82 3.07
C PRO A 211 15.18 -21.74 1.98
N LEU A 212 15.10 -22.11 0.70
CA LEU A 212 15.28 -21.20 -0.41
C LEU A 212 14.12 -20.18 -0.50
N PRO A 213 14.42 -18.88 -0.66
CA PRO A 213 13.41 -17.84 -0.80
C PRO A 213 12.87 -17.79 -2.23
N ALA A 214 12.19 -18.86 -2.67
CA ALA A 214 11.54 -18.90 -3.98
C ALA A 214 10.05 -18.59 -3.87
N ALA A 215 9.55 -17.86 -4.87
CA ALA A 215 8.12 -17.79 -5.15
C ALA A 215 7.80 -18.74 -6.30
N ALA A 216 6.86 -19.67 -6.09
CA ALA A 216 6.32 -20.51 -7.15
C ALA A 216 5.63 -19.67 -8.24
N ARG A 217 5.01 -18.55 -7.84
CA ARG A 217 4.43 -17.57 -8.75
C ARG A 217 4.74 -16.16 -8.25
N ARG A 218 5.26 -15.31 -9.13
CA ARG A 218 5.42 -13.87 -8.89
C ARG A 218 4.66 -13.09 -9.95
N THR A 219 3.74 -12.22 -9.50
CA THR A 219 3.10 -11.22 -10.35
C THR A 219 3.69 -9.86 -10.01
N THR A 220 4.05 -9.08 -11.03
CA THR A 220 4.56 -7.72 -10.83
C THR A 220 3.61 -6.72 -11.46
N TRP A 221 3.11 -5.80 -10.64
CA TRP A 221 2.27 -4.69 -11.06
C TRP A 221 3.01 -3.37 -10.90
N ILE A 222 2.70 -2.41 -11.76
CA ILE A 222 3.13 -1.03 -11.65
C ILE A 222 1.87 -0.17 -11.60
N ALA A 223 1.52 0.31 -10.41
CA ALA A 223 0.42 1.22 -10.20
C ALA A 223 0.89 2.66 -10.37
N VAL A 224 0.23 3.40 -11.25
CA VAL A 224 0.56 4.78 -11.62
C VAL A 224 -0.58 5.65 -11.11
N ARG A 225 -0.30 6.54 -10.16
CA ARG A 225 -1.30 7.37 -9.48
C ARG A 225 -1.17 8.83 -9.90
N LEU A 226 -2.28 9.46 -10.25
CA LEU A 226 -2.39 10.87 -10.62
C LEU A 226 -3.47 11.53 -9.77
N ASP A 227 -3.09 12.59 -9.06
CA ASP A 227 -4.03 13.50 -8.40
C ASP A 227 -4.39 14.64 -9.37
N PRO A 228 -5.66 14.73 -9.83
CA PRO A 228 -6.09 15.79 -10.73
C PRO A 228 -5.83 17.21 -10.20
N LYS A 229 -5.86 17.40 -8.87
CA LYS A 229 -5.66 18.71 -8.24
C LYS A 229 -4.23 19.22 -8.40
N ARG A 230 -3.26 18.33 -8.62
CA ARG A 230 -1.84 18.69 -8.87
C ARG A 230 -1.58 19.08 -10.33
N CYS A 231 -2.48 18.72 -11.25
CA CYS A 231 -2.29 18.89 -12.69
C CYS A 231 -3.40 19.70 -13.40
N PRO A 232 -3.92 20.82 -12.84
CA PRO A 232 -5.11 21.48 -13.37
C PRO A 232 -4.93 22.05 -14.78
N ALA A 233 -3.76 22.63 -15.08
CA ALA A 233 -3.46 23.20 -16.40
C ALA A 233 -3.35 22.10 -17.47
N ALA A 234 -2.58 21.06 -17.19
CA ALA A 234 -2.39 19.92 -18.08
C ALA A 234 -3.71 19.17 -18.37
N ILE A 235 -4.60 19.05 -17.38
CA ILE A 235 -5.92 18.43 -17.57
C ILE A 235 -6.82 19.32 -18.45
N ARG A 236 -6.82 20.64 -18.23
CA ARG A 236 -7.60 21.58 -19.03
C ARG A 236 -7.19 21.57 -20.50
N GLU A 237 -5.90 21.55 -20.79
CA GLU A 237 -5.36 21.43 -22.16
C GLU A 237 -5.78 20.12 -22.85
N ARG A 238 -6.08 19.07 -22.08
CA ARG A 238 -6.48 17.74 -22.57
C ARG A 238 -8.00 17.56 -22.66
N GLY A 239 -8.77 18.65 -22.58
CA GLY A 239 -10.24 18.65 -22.68
C GLY A 239 -10.96 18.83 -21.34
N GLY A 240 -10.24 18.95 -20.23
CA GLY A 240 -10.81 19.23 -18.91
C GLY A 240 -11.54 18.04 -18.27
N GLY A 241 -11.96 18.23 -17.02
CA GLY A 241 -12.74 17.25 -16.26
C GLY A 241 -12.09 15.86 -16.17
N VAL A 242 -12.94 14.83 -16.11
CA VAL A 242 -12.54 13.42 -16.02
C VAL A 242 -11.82 12.96 -17.29
N VAL A 243 -12.31 13.36 -18.48
CA VAL A 243 -11.73 12.98 -19.77
C VAL A 243 -10.29 13.49 -19.91
N GLY A 244 -10.02 14.74 -19.52
CA GLY A 244 -8.67 15.30 -19.50
C GLY A 244 -7.74 14.57 -18.53
N ALA A 245 -8.25 14.16 -17.37
CA ALA A 245 -7.50 13.35 -16.40
C ALA A 245 -7.16 11.95 -16.95
N HIS A 246 -8.12 11.27 -17.60
CA HIS A 246 -7.90 9.98 -18.25
C HIS A 246 -6.84 10.09 -19.37
N ARG A 247 -6.93 11.14 -20.21
CA ARG A 247 -5.91 11.39 -21.25
C ARG A 247 -4.53 11.68 -20.66
N ALA A 248 -4.45 12.43 -19.56
CA ALA A 248 -3.20 12.66 -18.86
C ALA A 248 -2.60 11.35 -18.31
N MET A 249 -3.45 10.47 -17.77
CA MET A 249 -3.08 9.13 -17.32
C MET A 249 -2.54 8.25 -18.46
N ILE A 250 -3.26 8.18 -19.59
CA ILE A 250 -2.80 7.39 -20.75
C ILE A 250 -1.45 7.89 -21.26
N GLY A 251 -1.23 9.22 -21.31
CA GLY A 251 0.07 9.80 -21.65
C GLY A 251 1.18 9.35 -20.68
N ALA A 252 0.91 9.33 -19.38
CA ALA A 252 1.87 8.86 -18.38
C ALA A 252 2.19 7.36 -18.53
N LEU A 253 1.18 6.53 -18.78
CA LEU A 253 1.36 5.09 -19.02
C LEU A 253 2.24 4.81 -20.24
N SER A 254 2.02 5.51 -21.35
CA SER A 254 2.84 5.37 -22.55
C SER A 254 4.31 5.73 -22.28
N ARG A 255 4.59 6.74 -21.45
CA ARG A 255 5.98 7.08 -21.07
C ARG A 255 6.64 6.02 -20.21
N ILE A 256 5.93 5.50 -19.21
CA ILE A 256 6.45 4.44 -18.33
C ILE A 256 6.74 3.18 -19.14
N ARG A 257 5.83 2.83 -20.07
CA ARG A 257 6.05 1.72 -21.01
C ARG A 257 7.31 1.93 -21.84
N ASN A 258 7.45 3.08 -22.50
CA ASN A 258 8.64 3.37 -23.30
C ASN A 258 9.94 3.32 -22.46
N ALA A 259 9.92 3.82 -21.22
CA ALA A 259 11.08 3.82 -20.33
C ALA A 259 11.50 2.39 -19.91
N LEU A 260 10.54 1.49 -19.73
CA LEU A 260 10.80 0.09 -19.36
C LEU A 260 11.07 -0.81 -20.56
N ASP A 261 10.44 -0.57 -21.71
CA ASP A 261 10.73 -1.26 -22.98
C ASP A 261 12.18 -1.04 -23.40
N THR A 262 12.72 0.18 -23.21
CA THR A 262 14.15 0.50 -23.44
C THR A 262 15.09 -0.33 -22.56
N ARG A 263 14.58 -0.88 -21.44
CA ARG A 263 15.30 -1.78 -20.52
C ARG A 263 14.94 -3.26 -20.72
N GLY A 264 14.20 -3.59 -21.78
CA GLY A 264 13.79 -4.96 -22.10
C GLY A 264 12.75 -5.53 -21.13
N VAL A 265 11.97 -4.68 -20.46
CA VAL A 265 10.90 -5.12 -19.55
C VAL A 265 9.55 -4.85 -20.22
N PRO A 266 8.95 -5.85 -20.87
CA PRO A 266 7.65 -5.69 -21.52
C PRO A 266 6.57 -5.50 -20.47
N ILE A 267 5.74 -4.47 -20.66
CA ILE A 267 4.62 -4.17 -19.79
C ILE A 267 3.37 -3.83 -20.60
N ARG A 268 2.20 -4.12 -20.05
CA ARG A 268 0.91 -3.76 -20.66
C ARG A 268 -0.07 -3.21 -19.61
N PRO A 269 -0.95 -2.27 -19.97
CA PRO A 269 -2.02 -1.85 -19.07
C PRO A 269 -3.00 -3.00 -18.82
N LEU A 270 -3.57 -3.02 -17.62
CA LEU A 270 -4.69 -3.90 -17.29
C LEU A 270 -5.99 -3.30 -17.82
N ASP A 271 -6.84 -4.15 -18.40
CA ASP A 271 -8.23 -3.80 -18.66
C ASP A 271 -9.05 -3.74 -17.33
N PRO A 272 -10.30 -3.27 -17.33
CA PRO A 272 -11.10 -3.19 -16.11
C PRO A 272 -11.30 -4.52 -15.37
N ASP A 273 -11.47 -5.62 -16.08
CA ASP A 273 -11.71 -6.94 -15.48
C ASP A 273 -10.42 -7.53 -14.89
N GLU A 274 -9.30 -7.37 -15.59
CA GLU A 274 -7.98 -7.73 -15.10
C GLU A 274 -7.57 -6.88 -13.89
N LEU A 275 -7.90 -5.59 -13.90
CA LEU A 275 -7.67 -4.68 -12.78
C LEU A 275 -8.43 -5.14 -11.52
N LEU A 276 -9.71 -5.48 -11.66
CA LEU A 276 -10.50 -6.05 -10.57
C LEU A 276 -9.93 -7.39 -10.09
N ARG A 277 -9.54 -8.28 -11.01
CA ARG A 277 -8.93 -9.58 -10.69
C ARG A 277 -7.60 -9.44 -9.95
N ALA A 278 -6.77 -8.48 -10.36
CA ALA A 278 -5.52 -8.14 -9.68
C ALA A 278 -5.80 -7.66 -8.25
N GLY A 279 -6.84 -6.85 -8.07
CA GLY A 279 -7.35 -6.47 -6.75
C GLY A 279 -7.74 -7.66 -5.89
N ILE A 280 -8.59 -8.58 -6.37
CA ILE A 280 -9.07 -9.67 -5.51
C ILE A 280 -7.93 -10.64 -5.17
N SER A 281 -6.98 -10.86 -6.10
CA SER A 281 -5.77 -11.64 -5.83
C SER A 281 -4.92 -10.96 -4.77
N ALA A 282 -4.64 -9.66 -4.92
CA ALA A 282 -3.85 -8.92 -3.94
C ALA A 282 -4.51 -8.94 -2.56
N ALA A 283 -5.83 -8.81 -2.46
CA ALA A 283 -6.56 -8.90 -1.19
C ALA A 283 -6.74 -10.35 -0.66
N GLU A 284 -6.27 -11.38 -1.37
CA GLU A 284 -6.50 -12.80 -1.08
C GLU A 284 -7.98 -13.17 -0.94
N LEU A 285 -8.84 -12.49 -1.71
CA LEU A 285 -10.28 -12.71 -1.74
C LEU A 285 -10.72 -13.70 -2.82
N THR A 286 -9.79 -14.29 -3.58
CA THR A 286 -10.09 -15.24 -4.67
C THR A 286 -10.95 -16.41 -4.23
N SER A 287 -10.76 -16.92 -3.00
CA SER A 287 -11.52 -18.06 -2.48
C SER A 287 -12.98 -17.72 -2.15
N VAL A 288 -13.30 -16.44 -1.93
CA VAL A 288 -14.66 -15.96 -1.61
C VAL A 288 -15.29 -15.19 -2.76
N ALA A 289 -14.51 -14.79 -3.78
CA ALA A 289 -15.00 -14.17 -4.99
C ALA A 289 -16.01 -15.07 -5.71
N GLY A 290 -17.17 -14.52 -6.05
CA GLY A 290 -18.26 -15.26 -6.72
C GLY A 290 -19.04 -16.24 -5.81
N ARG A 291 -18.71 -16.37 -4.53
CA ARG A 291 -19.50 -17.18 -3.58
C ARG A 291 -20.67 -16.36 -3.04
N ASN A 292 -21.82 -17.01 -2.88
CA ASN A 292 -23.04 -16.40 -2.34
C ASN A 292 -23.03 -16.36 -0.80
N THR A 293 -21.91 -15.95 -0.22
CA THR A 293 -21.69 -15.89 1.24
C THR A 293 -21.22 -14.51 1.63
N ARG A 294 -21.77 -13.99 2.73
CA ARG A 294 -21.35 -12.71 3.31
C ARG A 294 -19.85 -12.72 3.62
N VAL A 295 -19.12 -11.75 3.07
CA VAL A 295 -17.68 -11.61 3.30
C VAL A 295 -17.44 -10.50 4.29
N SER A 296 -16.65 -10.77 5.34
CA SER A 296 -16.29 -9.78 6.35
C SER A 296 -14.80 -9.46 6.31
N LEU A 297 -14.51 -8.23 6.71
CA LEU A 297 -13.18 -7.74 7.02
C LEU A 297 -13.17 -7.29 8.48
N ARG A 298 -12.14 -7.72 9.23
CA ARG A 298 -11.95 -7.35 10.64
C ARG A 298 -10.51 -6.93 10.87
N GLU A 299 -10.32 -5.69 11.27
CA GLU A 299 -9.02 -5.18 11.70
C GLU A 299 -8.78 -5.47 13.18
N ARG A 300 -7.56 -5.90 13.47
CA ARG A 300 -6.99 -6.04 14.81
C ARG A 300 -5.75 -5.16 14.90
N TRP A 301 -5.23 -4.98 16.11
CA TRP A 301 -4.07 -4.14 16.34
C TRP A 301 -2.84 -4.58 15.54
N SER A 302 -2.60 -5.89 15.42
CA SER A 302 -1.43 -6.47 14.74
C SER A 302 -1.68 -7.00 13.33
N GLY A 303 -2.93 -7.10 12.88
CA GLY A 303 -3.25 -7.56 11.53
C GLY A 303 -4.69 -7.30 11.13
N VAL A 304 -5.03 -7.59 9.89
CA VAL A 304 -6.40 -7.52 9.38
C VAL A 304 -6.80 -8.87 8.79
N THR A 305 -8.01 -9.34 9.06
CA THR A 305 -8.54 -10.56 8.46
C THR A 305 -9.58 -10.19 7.43
N ALA A 306 -9.42 -10.61 6.18
CA ALA A 306 -10.36 -10.38 5.09
C ALA A 306 -10.69 -11.71 4.41
N GLY A 307 -11.99 -12.04 4.29
CA GLY A 307 -12.40 -13.31 3.65
C GLY A 307 -11.82 -14.58 4.30
N GLY A 308 -11.50 -14.51 5.60
CA GLY A 308 -10.87 -15.61 6.34
C GLY A 308 -9.34 -15.66 6.26
N VAL A 309 -8.70 -14.84 5.43
CA VAL A 309 -7.24 -14.73 5.33
C VAL A 309 -6.72 -13.63 6.24
N GLY A 310 -5.69 -13.92 7.03
CA GLY A 310 -5.03 -12.94 7.88
C GLY A 310 -3.89 -12.24 7.16
N HIS A 311 -3.76 -10.92 7.34
CA HIS A 311 -2.71 -10.09 6.77
C HIS A 311 -1.99 -9.31 7.87
N ALA A 312 -0.67 -9.20 7.74
CA ALA A 312 0.16 -8.33 8.56
C ALA A 312 1.08 -7.50 7.67
N SER A 313 1.05 -6.18 7.86
CA SER A 313 1.77 -5.19 7.06
C SER A 313 2.85 -4.49 7.87
N TYR A 314 3.98 -4.25 7.23
CA TYR A 314 5.20 -3.66 7.78
C TYR A 314 5.69 -2.56 6.84
N ALA A 315 6.06 -1.42 7.40
CA ALA A 315 6.79 -0.40 6.65
C ALA A 315 8.28 -0.67 6.72
N ILE A 316 8.97 -0.54 5.58
CA ILE A 316 10.43 -0.47 5.54
C ILE A 316 10.84 0.94 5.94
N THR A 317 11.39 1.09 7.15
CA THR A 317 11.75 2.41 7.71
C THR A 317 13.25 2.66 7.75
N GLY A 318 14.06 1.63 7.54
CA GLY A 318 15.52 1.71 7.50
C GLY A 318 16.06 0.86 6.37
N TRP A 319 16.98 1.43 5.61
CA TRP A 319 17.68 0.78 4.50
C TRP A 319 19.16 0.63 4.84
N PRO A 320 19.84 -0.40 4.33
CA PRO A 320 21.27 -0.60 4.58
C PRO A 320 22.09 0.58 4.03
N HIS A 321 23.01 1.11 4.84
CA HIS A 321 23.82 2.28 4.50
C HIS A 321 24.85 2.01 3.39
N LYS A 322 25.29 0.76 3.20
CA LYS A 322 26.33 0.36 2.24
C LYS A 322 25.78 0.00 0.85
N GLY A 323 24.58 0.45 0.53
CA GLY A 323 23.88 0.08 -0.71
C GLY A 323 23.22 -1.29 -0.60
N MET A 324 22.30 -1.56 -1.54
CA MET A 324 21.50 -2.78 -1.57
C MET A 324 22.33 -3.92 -2.19
N THR A 325 23.18 -4.59 -1.40
CA THR A 325 23.94 -5.75 -1.89
C THR A 325 23.07 -7.00 -2.01
N ASN A 326 21.97 -7.06 -1.25
CA ASN A 326 21.14 -8.24 -1.11
C ASN A 326 19.81 -8.10 -1.85
N ASN A 327 19.30 -9.21 -2.37
CA ASN A 327 18.09 -9.22 -3.18
C ASN A 327 16.83 -9.10 -2.32
N LEU A 328 16.01 -8.06 -2.57
CA LEU A 328 14.71 -7.86 -1.91
C LEU A 328 13.72 -8.98 -2.19
N ASN A 329 13.96 -9.82 -3.19
CA ASN A 329 13.21 -11.05 -3.43
C ASN A 329 13.14 -11.95 -2.18
N ALA A 330 14.14 -11.90 -1.29
CA ALA A 330 14.14 -12.66 -0.03
C ALA A 330 12.92 -12.32 0.86
N LEU A 331 12.49 -11.05 0.88
CA LEU A 331 11.30 -10.61 1.63
C LEU A 331 10.00 -11.17 1.05
N THR A 332 10.01 -11.58 -0.23
CA THR A 332 8.85 -12.15 -0.91
C THR A 332 8.82 -13.68 -0.92
N GLY A 333 9.86 -14.33 -0.37
CA GLY A 333 9.97 -15.79 -0.24
C GLY A 333 9.51 -16.33 1.12
N VAL A 334 8.84 -15.52 1.95
CA VAL A 334 8.34 -15.97 3.26
C VAL A 334 7.25 -17.04 3.03
N ARG A 335 7.42 -18.17 3.71
CA ARG A 335 6.50 -19.31 3.65
C ARG A 335 5.20 -19.01 4.38
N ALA A 336 4.29 -18.38 3.66
CA ALA A 336 2.91 -18.14 4.06
C ALA A 336 1.99 -18.38 2.85
N LEU A 337 0.73 -17.94 2.91
CA LEU A 337 -0.12 -17.94 1.71
C LEU A 337 0.51 -17.07 0.62
N SER A 338 0.85 -15.83 0.94
CA SER A 338 1.50 -14.91 0.01
C SER A 338 2.33 -13.86 0.72
N SER A 339 3.27 -13.28 -0.02
CA SER A 339 4.07 -12.13 0.40
C SER A 339 3.99 -11.05 -0.67
N THR A 340 3.73 -9.82 -0.24
CA THR A 340 3.62 -8.65 -1.13
C THR A 340 4.67 -7.61 -0.74
N LEU A 341 5.55 -7.23 -1.65
CA LEU A 341 6.43 -6.08 -1.50
C LEU A 341 5.93 -4.95 -2.39
N ALA A 342 5.62 -3.81 -1.81
CA ALA A 342 5.22 -2.61 -2.55
C ALA A 342 6.26 -1.51 -2.35
N MET A 343 6.82 -0.99 -3.44
CA MET A 343 7.79 0.10 -3.45
C MET A 343 7.24 1.26 -4.25
N SER A 344 7.02 2.40 -3.60
CA SER A 344 6.46 3.59 -4.21
C SER A 344 7.51 4.69 -4.30
N ILE A 345 7.69 5.24 -5.49
CA ILE A 345 8.39 6.51 -5.70
C ILE A 345 7.36 7.64 -5.87
N SER A 346 7.70 8.82 -5.38
CA SER A 346 6.87 10.03 -5.45
C SER A 346 7.79 11.24 -5.67
N PRO A 347 7.28 12.36 -6.21
CA PRO A 347 8.08 13.58 -6.36
C PRO A 347 8.71 14.01 -5.02
N GLY A 348 9.99 14.35 -5.05
CA GLY A 348 10.71 14.87 -3.88
C GLY A 348 10.39 16.33 -3.59
N ALA A 349 10.86 16.83 -2.44
CA ALA A 349 10.76 18.25 -2.10
C ALA A 349 11.87 19.09 -2.79
N GLU A 350 12.97 18.45 -3.16
CA GLU A 350 14.09 19.05 -3.87
C GLU A 350 14.16 18.48 -5.29
N GLU A 351 14.60 19.30 -6.24
CA GLU A 351 14.75 18.92 -7.63
C GLU A 351 15.75 17.77 -7.78
N GLY A 352 15.40 16.78 -8.59
CA GLY A 352 16.21 15.56 -8.78
C GLY A 352 16.16 14.55 -7.63
N GLN A 353 15.41 14.81 -6.55
CA GLN A 353 15.16 13.84 -5.50
C GLN A 353 13.78 13.19 -5.65
N VAL A 354 13.68 11.93 -5.24
CA VAL A 354 12.40 11.19 -5.17
C VAL A 354 12.16 10.70 -3.76
N GLY A 355 10.92 10.81 -3.30
CA GLY A 355 10.47 10.17 -2.08
C GLY A 355 10.28 8.67 -2.32
N LEU A 356 10.99 7.81 -1.57
CA LEU A 356 10.81 6.36 -1.60
C LEU A 356 10.04 5.90 -0.35
N ARG A 357 8.95 5.16 -0.57
CA ARG A 357 8.24 4.42 0.47
C ARG A 357 8.23 2.94 0.11
N SER A 358 8.35 2.07 1.10
CA SER A 358 8.24 0.64 0.84
C SER A 358 7.56 -0.08 1.98
N MET A 359 6.77 -1.08 1.63
CA MET A 359 5.97 -1.88 2.55
C MET A 359 6.07 -3.35 2.18
N VAL A 360 6.08 -4.19 3.20
CA VAL A 360 5.93 -5.64 3.04
C VAL A 360 4.66 -6.06 3.74
N ARG A 361 3.85 -6.86 3.06
CA ARG A 361 2.69 -7.53 3.64
C ARG A 361 2.87 -9.03 3.51
N VAL A 362 2.53 -9.75 4.56
CA VAL A 362 2.42 -11.21 4.53
C VAL A 362 0.97 -11.58 4.78
N SER A 363 0.47 -12.54 4.00
CA SER A 363 -0.86 -13.09 4.13
C SER A 363 -0.76 -14.56 4.48
N ALA A 364 -1.64 -15.05 5.37
CA ALA A 364 -1.65 -16.43 5.84
C ALA A 364 -3.08 -16.93 6.02
N ARG A 365 -3.27 -18.23 5.84
CA ARG A 365 -4.59 -18.88 5.97
C ARG A 365 -4.98 -19.11 7.42
N THR A 366 -3.99 -19.19 8.32
CA THR A 366 -4.22 -19.42 9.75
C THR A 366 -3.44 -18.41 10.61
N PRO A 367 -3.90 -18.13 11.85
CA PRO A 367 -3.18 -17.27 12.78
C PRO A 367 -1.76 -17.78 13.09
N SER A 368 -1.58 -19.08 13.30
CA SER A 368 -0.26 -19.65 13.61
C SER A 368 0.72 -19.58 12.44
N GLU A 369 0.23 -19.71 11.20
CA GLU A 369 1.03 -19.46 9.99
C GLU A 369 1.44 -17.99 9.91
N LEU A 370 0.53 -17.06 10.21
CA LEU A 370 0.83 -15.62 10.21
C LEU A 370 1.91 -15.24 11.23
N GLU A 371 1.84 -15.80 12.45
CA GLU A 371 2.83 -15.55 13.52
C GLU A 371 4.23 -16.09 13.16
N ARG A 372 4.30 -17.29 12.56
CA ARG A 372 5.57 -17.84 12.06
C ARG A 372 6.14 -16.98 10.93
N ALA A 373 5.26 -16.50 10.04
CA ALA A 373 5.66 -15.66 8.92
C ALA A 373 6.14 -14.27 9.37
N ASP A 374 5.49 -13.66 10.37
CA ASP A 374 5.94 -12.44 11.05
C ASP A 374 7.35 -12.62 11.62
N THR A 375 7.55 -13.67 12.42
CA THR A 375 8.86 -13.97 13.02
C THR A 375 9.95 -14.14 11.96
N ARG A 376 9.66 -14.89 10.87
CA ARG A 376 10.62 -15.08 9.78
C ARG A 376 10.90 -13.80 9.01
N LEU A 377 9.88 -12.98 8.76
CA LEU A 377 10.04 -11.72 8.05
C LEU A 377 10.93 -10.74 8.84
N LEU A 378 10.74 -10.64 10.17
CA LEU A 378 11.59 -9.81 11.03
C LEU A 378 13.04 -10.32 11.07
N ALA A 379 13.24 -11.64 11.11
CA ALA A 379 14.57 -12.24 11.02
C ALA A 379 15.26 -11.90 9.69
N LEU A 380 14.54 -12.04 8.56
CA LEU A 380 15.03 -11.65 7.24
C LEU A 380 15.35 -10.15 7.16
N GLY A 381 14.53 -9.29 7.77
CA GLY A 381 14.83 -7.86 7.88
C GLY A 381 16.19 -7.61 8.52
N ASN A 382 16.47 -8.27 9.65
CA ASN A 382 17.75 -8.17 10.34
C ASN A 382 18.92 -8.71 9.49
N GLU A 383 18.76 -9.88 8.85
CA GLU A 383 19.76 -10.48 7.94
C GLU A 383 20.09 -9.55 6.76
N LEU A 384 19.10 -8.82 6.24
CA LEU A 384 19.25 -7.89 5.11
C LEU A 384 19.67 -6.48 5.53
N GLY A 385 19.77 -6.19 6.84
CA GLY A 385 20.01 -4.84 7.35
C GLY A 385 18.87 -3.86 7.07
N ILE A 386 17.64 -4.37 6.92
CA ILE A 386 16.42 -3.61 6.66
C ILE A 386 15.59 -3.52 7.95
N THR A 387 15.22 -2.31 8.35
CA THR A 387 14.35 -2.12 9.51
C THR A 387 12.89 -2.21 9.10
N LEU A 388 12.21 -3.26 9.56
CA LEU A 388 10.78 -3.45 9.39
C LEU A 388 10.03 -2.94 10.63
N THR A 389 9.14 -1.98 10.42
CA THR A 389 8.26 -1.45 11.46
C THR A 389 6.84 -1.97 11.24
N PRO A 390 6.27 -2.76 12.16
CA PRO A 390 4.88 -3.23 12.02
C PRO A 390 3.90 -2.06 12.03
N LEU A 391 2.92 -2.07 11.13
CA LEU A 391 1.88 -1.05 11.02
C LEU A 391 0.76 -1.27 12.05
N ARG A 392 1.13 -1.41 13.32
CA ARG A 392 0.16 -1.65 14.39
C ARG A 392 -0.87 -0.51 14.45
N GLY A 393 -2.15 -0.87 14.50
CA GLY A 393 -3.28 0.07 14.43
C GLY A 393 -3.49 0.73 13.07
N LEU A 394 -2.75 0.35 12.02
CA LEU A 394 -2.89 0.84 10.64
C LEU A 394 -2.82 -0.33 9.64
N GLN A 395 -3.33 -1.50 10.03
CA GLN A 395 -3.18 -2.73 9.26
C GLN A 395 -4.09 -2.76 8.05
N LEU A 396 -5.30 -2.21 8.17
CA LEU A 396 -6.20 -2.03 7.03
C LEU A 396 -5.63 -1.04 6.02
N SER A 397 -5.07 0.07 6.50
CA SER A 397 -4.38 1.04 5.65
C SER A 397 -3.16 0.40 4.97
N GLY A 398 -2.36 -0.38 5.71
CA GLY A 398 -1.24 -1.14 5.15
C GLY A 398 -1.66 -2.17 4.09
N LEU A 399 -2.79 -2.85 4.31
CA LEU A 399 -3.39 -3.72 3.31
C LEU A 399 -3.74 -2.94 2.04
N ALA A 400 -4.51 -1.85 2.17
CA ALA A 400 -4.90 -0.98 1.06
C ALA A 400 -3.68 -0.40 0.30
N ALA A 401 -2.62 -0.02 1.01
CA ALA A 401 -1.39 0.51 0.42
C ALA A 401 -0.59 -0.49 -0.39
N THR A 402 -0.84 -1.78 -0.23
CA THR A 402 -0.20 -2.85 -1.02
C THR A 402 -1.13 -3.41 -2.10
N MET A 403 -2.29 -2.79 -2.32
CA MET A 403 -3.21 -3.11 -3.40
C MET A 403 -2.78 -2.42 -4.70
N PRO A 404 -3.08 -2.99 -5.87
CA PRO A 404 -2.76 -2.38 -7.17
C PRO A 404 -3.48 -1.05 -7.42
N PHE A 405 -4.51 -0.71 -6.64
CA PHE A 405 -5.23 0.56 -6.75
C PHE A 405 -4.48 1.76 -6.12
N GLY A 406 -3.34 1.52 -5.45
CA GLY A 406 -2.46 2.58 -4.97
C GLY A 406 -3.00 3.35 -3.76
N GLY A 407 -3.27 2.64 -2.66
CA GLY A 407 -3.59 3.29 -1.38
C GLY A 407 -2.38 4.06 -0.85
N ALA A 408 -2.55 5.33 -0.51
CA ALA A 408 -1.48 6.11 0.12
C ALA A 408 -1.48 5.86 1.64
N VAL A 409 -0.33 5.50 2.21
CA VAL A 409 -0.11 5.54 3.68
C VAL A 409 1.16 6.29 4.00
#